data_AF-A0A519JST2-F1
#
_entry.id   AF-A0A519JST2-F1
#
_cell.length_a   1.000
_cell.length_b   1.000
_cell.length_c   1.000
_cell.angle_alpha   90.00
_cell.angle_beta   90.00
_cell.angle_gamma   90.00
#
_symmetry.space_group_name_H-M   'P 1'
#
loop_
_entity.id
_entity.type
_entity.pdbx_description
1 polymer ?
#
loop_
_entity_poly.entity_id
_entity_poly.type
_entity_poly.pdbx_seq_one_letter_code
_entity_poly.pdbx_strand_id
1 'polypeptide(L)'
;VNPTLSLTKLYNKKIMQSVLSATDQSNLDGMINHFNLNEYFKFVFGIDNKLAGSKVYRGHMLIKESGIHESKTIMIGDTLHDLEVGKELGIDVILISHGHQSLNRLKLHHTLVVDNYDS
;
A
#
# COMPACT_ATOMS: atom_id res chain seq x y z
N VAL A 1 -3.65 12.48 14.20
CA VAL A 1 -4.56 12.49 13.03
C VAL A 1 -5.39 11.22 13.06
N ASN A 2 -6.71 11.29 12.91
CA ASN A 2 -7.53 10.07 12.80
C ASN A 2 -7.29 9.48 11.39
N PRO A 3 -6.69 8.29 11.21
CA PRO A 3 -6.28 7.76 9.91
C PRO A 3 -7.43 7.70 8.88
N THR A 4 -8.67 7.58 9.36
CA THR A 4 -9.88 7.68 8.54
C THR A 4 -9.98 8.99 7.76
N LEU A 5 -9.52 10.13 8.32
CA LEU A 5 -9.61 11.44 7.68
C LEU A 5 -8.87 11.50 6.34
N SER A 6 -7.73 10.80 6.22
CA SER A 6 -6.94 10.77 4.99
C SER A 6 -7.60 9.88 3.91
N LEU A 7 -8.11 8.70 4.31
CA LEU A 7 -8.81 7.79 3.41
C LEU A 7 -10.11 8.40 2.89
N THR A 8 -10.89 9.05 3.75
CA THR A 8 -12.13 9.75 3.37
C THR A 8 -11.83 10.91 2.41
N LYS A 9 -10.75 11.67 2.61
CA LYS A 9 -10.35 12.74 1.67
C LYS A 9 -10.07 12.20 0.27
N LEU A 10 -9.34 11.09 0.15
CA LEU A 10 -9.05 10.45 -1.14
C LEU A 10 -10.31 9.87 -1.78
N TYR A 11 -11.16 9.24 -0.97
CA TYR A 11 -12.44 8.69 -1.41
C TYR A 11 -13.37 9.78 -1.97
N ASN A 12 -13.52 10.90 -1.27
CA ASN A 12 -14.34 12.04 -1.73
C ASN A 12 -13.79 12.68 -3.01
N LYS A 13 -12.47 12.59 -3.23
CA LYS A 13 -11.82 13.00 -4.49
C LYS A 13 -11.95 11.97 -5.62
N LYS A 14 -12.65 10.85 -5.38
CA LYS A 14 -12.83 9.73 -6.33
C LYS A 14 -11.50 9.10 -6.77
N ILE A 15 -10.49 9.14 -5.91
CA ILE A 15 -9.24 8.41 -6.12
C ILE A 15 -9.49 6.96 -5.70
N MET A 16 -9.20 6.01 -6.60
CA MET A 16 -9.30 4.59 -6.29
C MET A 16 -8.22 4.22 -5.28
N GLN A 17 -8.62 3.53 -4.21
CA GLN A 17 -7.72 3.06 -3.16
C GLN A 17 -7.75 1.53 -3.12
N SER A 18 -6.62 0.92 -2.79
CA SER A 18 -6.47 -0.53 -2.67
C SER A 18 -5.45 -0.87 -1.60
N VAL A 19 -5.54 -2.09 -1.05
CA VAL A 19 -4.58 -2.60 -0.06
C VAL A 19 -3.81 -3.77 -0.66
N LEU A 20 -2.49 -3.73 -0.56
CA LEU A 20 -1.59 -4.84 -0.84
C LEU A 20 -0.78 -5.12 0.43
N SER A 21 -1.12 -6.19 1.15
CA SER A 21 -0.52 -6.50 2.46
C SER A 21 0.25 -7.82 2.43
N ALA A 22 1.28 -7.92 3.27
CA ALA A 22 1.95 -9.18 3.58
C ALA A 22 1.18 -10.02 4.62
N THR A 23 0.00 -9.58 5.06
CA THR A 23 -0.95 -10.38 5.83
C THR A 23 -1.63 -11.41 4.92
N ASP A 24 -1.95 -12.60 5.43
CA ASP A 24 -2.77 -13.56 4.70
C ASP A 24 -4.16 -12.98 4.38
N GLN A 25 -4.77 -13.44 3.29
CA GLN A 25 -6.03 -12.87 2.80
C GLN A 25 -7.15 -12.92 3.84
N SER A 26 -7.33 -14.05 4.54
CA SER A 26 -8.40 -14.20 5.53
C SER A 26 -8.28 -13.22 6.70
N ASN A 27 -7.07 -13.06 7.25
CA ASN A 27 -6.85 -12.13 8.34
C ASN A 27 -6.95 -10.68 7.85
N LEU A 28 -6.47 -10.38 6.64
CA LEU A 28 -6.60 -9.05 6.06
C LEU A 28 -8.08 -8.66 5.88
N ASP A 29 -8.90 -9.54 5.33
CA ASP A 29 -10.34 -9.31 5.15
C ASP A 29 -11.02 -9.08 6.51
N GLY A 30 -10.64 -9.87 7.53
CA GLY A 30 -11.09 -9.68 8.90
C GLY A 30 -10.73 -8.30 9.47
N MET A 31 -9.51 -7.82 9.24
CA MET A 31 -9.06 -6.48 9.66
C MET A 31 -9.83 -5.37 8.95
N ILE A 32 -9.98 -5.45 7.62
CA ILE A 32 -10.72 -4.46 6.83
C ILE A 32 -12.16 -4.35 7.34
N ASN A 33 -12.80 -5.48 7.63
CA ASN A 33 -14.15 -5.48 8.18
C ASN A 33 -14.21 -4.94 9.61
N HIS A 34 -13.29 -5.36 10.48
CA HIS A 34 -13.25 -4.92 11.88
C HIS A 34 -13.11 -3.39 12.01
N PHE A 35 -12.31 -2.77 11.14
CA PHE A 35 -12.10 -1.32 11.12
C PHE A 35 -13.09 -0.56 10.21
N ASN A 36 -14.10 -1.24 9.64
CA ASN A 36 -15.10 -0.68 8.71
C ASN A 36 -14.47 0.04 7.50
N LEU A 37 -13.42 -0.54 6.91
CA LEU A 37 -12.68 0.06 5.81
C LEU A 37 -13.15 -0.38 4.42
N ASN A 38 -14.14 -1.28 4.35
CA ASN A 38 -14.67 -1.87 3.12
C ASN A 38 -15.11 -0.82 2.08
N GLU A 39 -15.65 0.31 2.52
CA GLU A 39 -16.14 1.36 1.60
C GLU A 39 -14.99 2.12 0.92
N TYR A 40 -13.81 2.18 1.53
CA TYR A 40 -12.69 2.97 1.03
C TYR A 40 -11.85 2.21 -0.01
N PHE A 41 -11.68 0.90 0.18
CA PHE A 41 -10.78 0.10 -0.65
C PHE A 41 -11.55 -0.72 -1.68
N LYS A 42 -11.25 -0.47 -2.96
CA LYS A 42 -11.87 -1.20 -4.06
C LYS A 42 -11.34 -2.63 -4.20
N PHE A 43 -10.05 -2.81 -3.91
CA PHE A 43 -9.35 -4.10 -3.96
C PHE A 43 -8.53 -4.29 -2.69
N VAL A 44 -8.55 -5.51 -2.15
CA VAL A 44 -7.87 -5.89 -0.90
C VAL A 44 -7.14 -7.21 -1.13
N PHE A 45 -5.81 -7.15 -1.23
CA PHE A 45 -4.95 -8.27 -1.60
C PHE A 45 -3.99 -8.58 -0.46
N GLY A 46 -4.26 -9.67 0.25
CA GLY A 46 -3.28 -10.32 1.14
C GLY A 46 -2.39 -11.29 0.37
N ILE A 47 -1.38 -11.84 1.03
CA ILE A 47 -0.52 -12.87 0.46
C ILE A 47 -1.06 -14.29 0.70
N ASP A 48 -0.55 -15.24 -0.08
CA ASP A 48 -0.69 -16.67 0.20
C ASP A 48 0.66 -17.19 0.74
N ASN A 49 0.62 -17.87 1.90
CA ASN A 49 1.78 -18.39 2.62
C ASN A 49 2.56 -19.47 1.85
N LYS A 50 2.06 -19.92 0.70
CA LYS A 50 2.66 -20.99 -0.12
C LYS A 50 3.69 -20.51 -1.15
N LEU A 51 3.89 -19.20 -1.32
CA LEU A 51 4.77 -18.66 -2.36
C LEU A 51 5.79 -17.65 -1.81
N ALA A 52 7.07 -17.86 -2.10
CA ALA A 52 8.08 -16.82 -1.99
C ALA A 52 7.78 -15.70 -3.01
N GLY A 53 7.97 -14.43 -2.64
CA GLY A 53 7.66 -13.29 -3.52
C GLY A 53 6.16 -13.01 -3.69
N SER A 54 5.33 -13.54 -2.79
CA SER A 54 3.87 -13.43 -2.85
C SER A 54 3.36 -11.99 -3.01
N LYS A 55 4.01 -10.99 -2.40
CA LYS A 55 3.55 -9.59 -2.51
C LYS A 55 3.75 -8.99 -3.90
N VAL A 56 4.87 -9.28 -4.57
CA VAL A 56 5.10 -8.83 -5.97
C VAL A 56 4.07 -9.47 -6.90
N TYR A 57 3.87 -10.78 -6.78
CA TYR A 57 2.87 -11.50 -7.57
C TYR A 57 1.45 -10.96 -7.36
N ARG A 58 1.05 -10.77 -6.10
CA ARG A 58 -0.26 -10.18 -5.75
C ARG A 58 -0.37 -8.73 -6.23
N GLY A 59 0.73 -7.99 -6.23
CA GLY A 59 0.81 -6.64 -6.79
C GLY A 59 0.52 -6.60 -8.30
N HIS A 60 1.11 -7.49 -9.10
CA HIS A 60 0.83 -7.56 -10.53
C HIS A 60 -0.64 -7.91 -10.80
N MET A 61 -1.22 -8.82 -10.02
CA MET A 61 -2.64 -9.14 -10.14
C MET A 61 -3.52 -7.94 -9.77
N LEU A 62 -3.19 -7.21 -8.70
CA LEU A 62 -3.90 -6.00 -8.31
C LEU A 62 -3.89 -4.94 -9.42
N ILE A 63 -2.73 -4.67 -10.03
CA ILE A 63 -2.63 -3.70 -11.12
C ILE A 63 -3.48 -4.13 -12.31
N LYS A 64 -3.36 -5.39 -12.72
CA LYS A 64 -4.16 -5.96 -13.80
C LYS A 64 -5.67 -5.87 -13.54
N GLU A 65 -6.12 -6.20 -12.33
CA GLU A 65 -7.55 -6.15 -11.96
C GLU A 65 -8.06 -4.72 -11.81
N SER A 66 -7.22 -3.80 -11.35
CA SER A 66 -7.60 -2.39 -11.22
C SER A 66 -7.84 -1.71 -12.57
N GLY A 67 -7.14 -2.18 -13.61
CA GLY A 67 -7.15 -1.54 -14.93
C GLY A 67 -6.53 -0.13 -14.94
N ILE A 68 -5.86 0.28 -13.85
CA ILE A 68 -5.16 1.55 -13.75
C ILE A 68 -3.72 1.34 -14.23
N HIS A 69 -3.29 2.22 -15.14
CA HIS A 69 -1.92 2.22 -15.63
C HIS A 69 -0.92 2.47 -14.48
N GLU A 70 0.24 1.83 -14.52
CA GLU A 70 1.26 1.91 -13.47
C GLU A 70 1.69 3.35 -13.23
N SER A 71 1.82 4.15 -14.29
CA SER A 71 2.17 5.59 -14.24
C SER A 71 1.09 6.49 -13.60
N LYS A 72 -0.10 5.95 -13.32
CA LYS A 72 -1.20 6.63 -12.61
C LYS A 72 -1.46 6.00 -11.25
N THR A 73 -0.59 5.08 -10.84
CA THR A 73 -0.66 4.39 -9.57
C THR A 73 0.51 4.88 -8.71
N ILE A 74 0.29 4.95 -7.40
CA ILE A 74 1.35 5.21 -6.44
C ILE A 74 1.21 4.24 -5.28
N MET A 75 2.33 3.69 -4.83
CA MET A 75 2.36 2.80 -3.69
C MET A 75 2.83 3.56 -2.46
N ILE A 76 2.06 3.44 -1.37
CA ILE A 76 2.40 4.03 -0.08
C ILE A 76 2.73 2.87 0.87
N GLY A 77 3.95 2.85 1.40
CA GLY A 77 4.43 1.79 2.29
C GLY A 77 5.39 2.33 3.35
N ASP A 78 5.91 1.44 4.19
CA ASP A 78 6.77 1.79 5.33
C ASP A 78 8.01 0.89 5.44
N THR A 79 8.25 0.05 4.43
CA THR A 79 9.40 -0.85 4.37
C THR A 79 10.15 -0.74 3.03
N LEU A 80 11.44 -1.14 3.04
CA LEU A 80 12.20 -1.36 1.81
C LEU A 80 11.61 -2.47 0.93
N HIS A 81 10.83 -3.38 1.50
CA HIS A 81 10.12 -4.39 0.70
C HIS A 81 8.99 -3.75 -0.11
N ASP A 82 8.33 -2.72 0.43
CA ASP A 82 7.38 -1.93 -0.35
C ASP A 82 8.07 -1.22 -1.52
N LEU A 83 9.25 -0.66 -1.28
CA LEU A 83 10.06 -0.04 -2.33
C LEU A 83 10.44 -1.05 -3.44
N GLU A 84 10.84 -2.26 -3.05
CA GLU A 84 11.14 -3.35 -3.98
C GLU A 84 9.91 -3.74 -4.81
N VAL A 85 8.77 -3.97 -4.17
CA VAL A 85 7.52 -4.29 -4.86
C VAL A 85 7.14 -3.19 -5.85
N GLY A 86 7.16 -1.92 -5.45
CA GLY A 86 6.84 -0.83 -6.36
C GLY A 86 7.77 -0.75 -7.57
N LYS A 87 9.08 -1.01 -7.39
CA LYS A 87 10.06 -1.07 -8.50
C LYS A 87 9.75 -2.21 -9.47
N GLU A 88 9.45 -3.40 -8.97
CA GLU A 88 9.08 -4.56 -9.81
C GLU A 88 7.77 -4.32 -10.58
N LEU A 89 6.82 -3.60 -9.96
CA LEU A 89 5.56 -3.23 -10.59
C LEU A 89 5.69 -2.03 -11.56
N GLY A 90 6.82 -1.30 -11.57
CA GLY A 90 6.97 -0.08 -12.35
C GLY A 90 6.13 1.11 -11.84
N ILE A 91 5.89 1.17 -10.53
CA ILE A 91 5.03 2.16 -9.87
C ILE A 91 5.87 3.08 -8.97
N ASP A 92 5.51 4.36 -8.92
CA ASP A 92 6.09 5.30 -7.96
C ASP A 92 5.82 4.88 -6.51
N VAL A 93 6.80 5.06 -5.64
CA VAL A 93 6.69 4.70 -4.21
C VAL A 93 6.87 5.93 -3.34
N ILE A 94 6.00 6.09 -2.34
CA ILE A 94 6.21 6.97 -1.19
C ILE A 94 6.41 6.09 0.03
N LEU A 95 7.52 6.28 0.75
CA LEU A 95 7.77 5.58 2.00
C LEU A 95 7.45 6.48 3.19
N ILE A 96 6.85 5.93 4.24
CA ILE A 96 6.50 6.64 5.46
C ILE A 96 7.32 6.05 6.61
N SER A 97 8.05 6.89 7.34
CA SER A 97 8.99 6.46 8.39
C SER A 97 8.33 6.10 9.73
N HIS A 98 7.03 6.38 9.87
CA HIS A 98 6.24 6.13 11.09
C HIS A 98 5.71 4.68 11.21
N GLY A 99 6.24 3.76 10.42
CA GLY A 99 5.87 2.35 10.43
C GLY A 99 6.99 1.43 10.91
N HIS A 100 7.22 0.34 10.18
CA HIS A 100 8.15 -0.73 10.55
C HIS A 100 9.63 -0.34 10.44
N GLN A 101 9.99 0.61 9.58
CA GLN A 101 11.39 0.99 9.35
C GLN A 101 11.61 2.48 9.57
N SER A 102 12.73 2.81 10.23
CA SER A 102 13.07 4.18 10.60
C SER A 102 13.41 5.06 9.40
N LEU A 103 13.21 6.38 9.57
CA LEU A 103 13.55 7.39 8.57
C LEU A 103 14.97 7.23 8.01
N ASN A 104 15.95 7.06 8.90
CA ASN A 104 17.36 6.93 8.52
C ASN A 104 17.59 5.70 7.64
N ARG A 105 16.91 4.58 7.93
CA ARG A 105 17.01 3.38 7.11
C ARG A 105 16.39 3.59 5.73
N LEU A 106 15.21 4.20 5.67
CA LEU A 106 14.49 4.41 4.40
C LEU A 106 15.21 5.42 3.49
N LYS A 107 15.72 6.52 4.04
CA LYS A 107 16.43 7.57 3.28
C LYS A 107 17.72 7.12 2.61
N LEU A 108 18.32 6.01 3.06
CA LEU A 108 19.49 5.41 2.39
C LEU A 108 19.15 4.80 1.03
N HIS A 109 17.88 4.43 0.82
CA HIS A 109 17.45 3.67 -0.37
C HIS A 109 16.42 4.40 -1.23
N HIS A 110 15.78 5.43 -0.70
CA HIS A 110 14.76 6.19 -1.41
C HIS A 110 14.76 7.67 -1.03
N THR A 111 14.52 8.53 -2.00
CA THR A 111 14.50 9.99 -1.79
C THR A 111 13.14 10.46 -1.28
N LEU A 112 12.05 9.81 -1.70
CA LEU A 112 10.68 10.20 -1.36
C LEU A 112 10.22 9.48 -0.09
N VAL A 113 10.73 9.96 1.06
CA VAL A 113 10.39 9.47 2.39
C VAL A 113 9.73 10.58 3.19
N VAL A 114 8.51 10.31 3.68
CA VAL A 114 7.71 11.25 4.46
C VAL A 114 7.84 10.93 5.94
N ASP A 115 8.31 11.93 6.70
CA ASP A 115 8.58 11.82 8.13
C ASP A 115 7.53 12.49 9.01
N ASN A 116 6.47 13.07 8.43
CA ASN A 116 5.30 13.61 9.15
C ASN A 116 4.13 13.79 8.19
N TYR A 117 2.91 13.48 8.65
CA TYR A 117 1.67 13.79 7.93
C TYR A 117 1.25 15.24 8.20
N ASP A 118 2.05 16.22 7.78
CA ASP A 118 1.72 17.64 7.94
C ASP A 118 1.49 18.34 6.60
N SER A 119 0.22 18.54 6.26
CA SER A 119 -0.39 19.81 5.84
C SER A 119 -1.91 19.67 5.67
#